data_AF-K1SYQ4-F1
#
_entry.id   AF-K1SYQ4-F1
#
_cell.length_a   1.000
_cell.length_b   1.000
_cell.length_c   1.000
_cell.angle_alpha   90.00
_cell.angle_beta   90.00
_cell.angle_gamma   90.00
#
_symmetry.space_group_name_H-M   'P 1'
#
loop_
_entity.id
_entity.type
_entity.pdbx_description
1 polymer ?
#
loop_
_entity_poly.entity_id
_entity_poly.type
_entity_poly.pdbx_seq_one_letter_code
_entity_poly.pdbx_strand_id
1 'polypeptide(L)'
;MKKVLFGYIMNGKAGGIDKYMLNFFEHFSPGEVHFDFLTTQIDNELKEKLESKGVGLFEIPTLKNPRAQYKAICDIIKKNGYDTAYFNISTAICYPGPKAAHDCGVKKVII
;
A
#
# COMPACT_ATOMS: atom_id res chain seq x y z
N MET A 1 3.18 -12.47 13.20
CA MET A 1 2.37 -11.40 12.62
C MET A 1 2.76 -11.23 11.17
N LYS A 2 1.83 -11.37 10.23
CA LYS A 2 2.11 -11.15 8.79
C LYS A 2 2.12 -9.66 8.49
N LYS A 3 3.03 -9.21 7.63
CA LYS A 3 3.09 -7.81 7.15
C LYS A 3 2.59 -7.70 5.72
N VAL A 4 1.59 -6.86 5.50
CA VAL A 4 0.97 -6.67 4.18
C VAL A 4 1.04 -5.21 3.74
N LEU A 5 1.54 -4.99 2.52
CA LEU A 5 1.55 -3.69 1.88
C LEU A 5 0.38 -3.59 0.88
N PHE A 6 -0.46 -2.57 1.02
CA PHE A 6 -1.60 -2.32 0.14
C PHE A 6 -1.33 -1.11 -0.76
N GLY A 7 -1.59 -1.25 -2.06
CA GLY A 7 -1.54 -0.16 -3.03
C GLY A 7 -2.75 -0.16 -3.96
N TYR A 8 -3.30 0.97 -4.39
CA TYR A 8 -3.10 2.34 -3.91
C TYR A 8 -4.38 2.81 -3.22
N ILE A 9 -4.23 3.55 -2.12
CA ILE A 9 -5.36 4.25 -1.46
C ILE A 9 -5.27 5.74 -1.81
N MET A 10 -6.42 6.41 -1.94
CA MET A 10 -6.46 7.85 -2.18
C MET A 10 -6.66 8.61 -0.86
N ASN A 11 -7.92 8.87 -0.50
CA ASN A 11 -8.30 9.62 0.69
C ASN A 11 -9.23 8.84 1.62
N GLY A 12 -9.49 7.55 1.32
CA GLY A 12 -10.39 6.72 2.13
C GLY A 12 -11.88 7.00 1.93
N LYS A 13 -12.24 8.02 1.13
CA LYS A 13 -13.61 8.52 0.95
C LYS A 13 -14.09 8.47 -0.50
N ALA A 14 -13.18 8.62 -1.47
CA ALA A 14 -13.49 8.90 -2.87
C ALA A 14 -13.73 7.67 -3.76
N GLY A 15 -13.92 6.46 -3.20
CA GLY A 15 -14.18 5.27 -3.99
C GLY A 15 -14.67 4.08 -3.18
N GLY A 16 -15.40 3.16 -3.84
CA GLY A 16 -15.89 1.93 -3.20
C GLY A 16 -14.76 1.02 -2.70
N ILE A 17 -13.61 1.03 -3.39
CA ILE A 17 -12.45 0.21 -3.05
C ILE A 17 -11.71 0.74 -1.82
N ASP A 18 -11.48 2.05 -1.74
CA ASP A 18 -10.90 2.72 -0.55
C ASP A 18 -11.71 2.37 0.71
N LYS A 19 -13.04 2.52 0.64
CA LYS A 19 -13.94 2.20 1.77
C LYS A 19 -13.95 0.71 2.09
N TYR A 20 -13.96 -0.16 1.09
CA TYR A 20 -13.91 -1.61 1.29
C TYR A 20 -12.61 -2.04 1.97
N MET A 21 -11.47 -1.52 1.52
CA MET A 21 -10.15 -1.82 2.10
C MET A 21 -10.02 -1.31 3.54
N LEU A 22 -10.48 -0.09 3.82
CA LEU A 22 -10.46 0.45 5.17
C LEU A 22 -11.41 -0.31 6.11
N ASN A 23 -12.61 -0.65 5.65
CA ASN A 23 -13.52 -1.49 6.42
C ASN A 23 -12.89 -2.86 6.70
N PHE A 24 -12.27 -3.49 5.70
CA PHE A 24 -11.59 -4.78 5.88
C PHE A 24 -10.48 -4.68 6.93
N PHE A 25 -9.64 -3.67 6.84
CA PHE A 25 -8.61 -3.37 7.84
C PHE A 25 -9.19 -3.20 9.26
N GLU A 26 -10.32 -2.51 9.41
CA GLU A 26 -10.96 -2.28 10.71
C GLU A 26 -11.46 -3.55 11.41
N HIS A 27 -11.65 -4.65 10.67
CA HIS A 27 -12.13 -5.93 11.23
C HIS A 27 -10.99 -6.90 11.58
N PHE A 28 -9.73 -6.58 11.28
CA PHE A 28 -8.60 -7.42 11.69
C PHE A 28 -8.13 -7.10 13.10
N SER A 29 -7.84 -8.15 13.86
CA SER A 29 -7.15 -8.04 15.14
C SER A 29 -5.71 -7.57 14.92
N PRO A 30 -5.24 -6.48 15.57
CA PRO A 30 -3.88 -5.96 15.40
C PRO A 30 -2.75 -6.98 15.68
N GLY A 31 -3.03 -8.07 16.41
CA GLY A 31 -2.07 -9.14 16.70
C GLY A 31 -1.87 -10.16 15.57
N GLU A 32 -2.75 -10.19 14.56
CA GLU A 32 -2.72 -11.21 13.50
C GLU A 32 -1.97 -10.72 12.26
N VAL A 33 -2.33 -9.51 11.79
CA VAL A 33 -1.82 -8.92 10.55
C VAL A 33 -1.55 -7.43 10.73
N HIS A 34 -0.36 -7.00 10.28
CA HIS A 34 0.02 -5.60 10.17
C HIS A 34 -0.18 -5.13 8.73
N PHE A 35 -0.81 -3.98 8.57
CA PHE A 35 -1.09 -3.37 7.27
C PHE A 35 -0.36 -2.04 7.14
N ASP A 36 0.20 -1.77 5.97
CA ASP A 36 0.63 -0.44 5.56
C ASP A 36 0.05 -0.13 4.16
N PHE A 37 -0.09 1.16 3.84
CA PHE A 37 -0.70 1.62 2.60
C PHE A 37 0.23 2.51 1.77
N LEU A 38 0.08 2.43 0.45
CA LEU A 38 0.71 3.32 -0.53
C LEU A 38 -0.32 4.32 -1.06
N THR A 39 0.05 5.59 -1.15
CA THR A 39 -0.73 6.65 -1.81
C THR A 39 0.15 7.48 -2.73
N THR A 40 -0.43 8.08 -3.77
CA THR A 40 0.27 9.09 -4.58
C THR A 40 0.17 10.50 -4.01
N GLN A 41 -0.70 10.70 -3.02
CA GLN A 41 -0.89 11.98 -2.34
C GLN A 41 -1.41 11.74 -0.93
N ILE A 42 -0.73 12.29 0.08
CA ILE A 42 -1.20 12.22 1.46
C ILE A 42 -2.49 13.02 1.64
N ASP A 43 -3.51 12.35 2.15
CA ASP A 43 -4.66 12.97 2.80
C ASP A 43 -4.42 12.97 4.32
N ASN A 44 -4.46 14.15 4.94
CA ASN A 44 -4.08 14.30 6.35
C ASN A 44 -5.05 13.58 7.30
N GLU A 45 -6.35 13.58 7.00
CA GLU A 45 -7.34 12.92 7.83
C GLU A 45 -7.17 11.40 7.79
N LEU A 46 -6.93 10.85 6.60
CA LEU A 46 -6.58 9.45 6.43
C LEU A 46 -5.28 9.11 7.15
N LYS A 47 -4.25 9.96 7.03
CA LYS A 47 -2.96 9.76 7.68
C LYS A 47 -3.11 9.71 9.20
N GLU A 48 -3.77 10.69 9.81
CA GLU A 48 -4.00 10.72 11.27
C GLU A 48 -4.80 9.49 11.73
N LYS A 49 -5.83 9.11 10.97
CA LYS A 49 -6.62 7.90 11.25
C LYS A 49 -5.75 6.63 11.26
N LEU A 50 -4.86 6.47 10.28
CA LEU A 50 -3.98 5.30 10.17
C LEU A 50 -2.86 5.32 11.23
N GLU A 51 -2.24 6.47 11.47
CA GLU A 51 -1.18 6.63 12.47
C GLU A 51 -1.67 6.33 13.89
N SER A 52 -2.90 6.75 14.24
CA SER A 52 -3.53 6.42 15.53
C SER A 52 -3.68 4.91 15.79
N LYS A 53 -3.59 4.09 14.73
CA LYS A 53 -3.67 2.63 14.75
C LYS A 53 -2.32 1.94 14.49
N GLY A 54 -1.24 2.71 14.43
CA GLY A 54 0.11 2.22 14.15
C GLY A 54 0.34 1.80 12.70
N VAL A 55 -0.52 2.23 11.77
CA VAL A 55 -0.44 1.90 10.34
C VAL A 55 0.31 2.98 9.57
N GLY A 56 1.25 2.56 8.71
CA GLY A 56 1.96 3.45 7.81
C GLY A 56 1.13 3.83 6.58
N LEU A 57 1.19 5.12 6.20
CA LEU A 57 0.74 5.63 4.92
C LEU A 57 1.94 6.26 4.19
N PHE A 58 2.42 5.60 3.14
CA PHE A 58 3.60 6.03 2.40
C PHE A 58 3.21 6.72 1.10
N GLU A 59 3.65 7.97 0.97
CA GLU A 59 3.55 8.69 -0.30
C GLU A 59 4.60 8.18 -1.29
N ILE A 60 4.17 7.93 -2.52
CA ILE A 60 5.01 7.52 -3.64
C ILE A 60 4.81 8.45 -4.85
N PRO A 61 5.80 8.60 -5.73
CA PRO A 61 5.64 9.34 -6.97
C PRO A 61 4.45 8.82 -7.80
N THR A 62 3.79 9.73 -8.52
CA THR A 62 2.73 9.35 -9.48
C THR A 62 3.29 8.58 -10.69
N LEU A 63 2.40 7.96 -11.47
CA LEU A 63 2.76 7.29 -12.73
C LEU A 63 3.36 8.22 -13.80
N LYS A 64 3.36 9.55 -13.60
CA LYS A 64 4.13 10.49 -14.43
C LYS A 64 5.64 10.23 -14.33
N ASN A 65 6.11 9.60 -13.25
CA ASN A 65 7.50 9.23 -13.06
C ASN A 65 7.62 7.77 -12.57
N PRO A 66 7.40 6.78 -13.47
CA PRO A 66 7.27 5.37 -13.10
C PRO A 66 8.56 4.76 -12.55
N ARG A 67 9.73 5.26 -12.98
CA ARG A 67 11.04 4.83 -12.45
C ARG A 67 11.22 5.28 -11.00
N ALA A 68 10.82 6.52 -10.68
CA ALA A 68 10.86 7.02 -9.32
C ALA A 68 9.83 6.30 -8.44
N GLN A 69 8.63 6.03 -8.96
CA GLN A 69 7.61 5.25 -8.27
C GLN A 69 8.13 3.85 -7.91
N TYR A 70 8.66 3.12 -8.89
CA TYR A 70 9.29 1.81 -8.68
C TYR A 70 10.37 1.86 -7.58
N LYS A 71 11.30 2.82 -7.68
CA LYS A 71 12.39 2.98 -6.70
C LYS A 71 11.84 3.21 -5.28
N ALA A 72 10.91 4.15 -5.12
CA ALA A 72 10.30 4.47 -3.84
C ALA A 72 9.61 3.24 -3.21
N ILE A 73 8.83 2.50 -4.00
CA ILE A 73 8.16 1.28 -3.52
C ILE A 73 9.19 0.23 -3.10
N CYS A 74 10.25 0.02 -3.88
CA CYS A 74 11.32 -0.90 -3.51
C CYS A 74 12.05 -0.49 -2.23
N ASP A 75 12.30 0.80 -2.02
CA ASP A 75 12.93 1.31 -0.80
C ASP A 75 12.02 1.07 0.42
N ILE A 76 10.70 1.30 0.28
CA ILE A 76 9.69 0.99 1.31
C ILE A 76 9.67 -0.51 1.63
N ILE A 77 9.67 -1.37 0.60
CA ILE A 77 9.60 -2.82 0.78
C ILE A 77 10.84 -3.35 1.50
N LYS A 78 12.04 -2.94 1.06
CA LYS A 78 13.31 -3.35 1.66
C LYS A 78 13.45 -2.88 3.10
N LYS A 79 12.95 -1.67 3.41
CA LYS A 79 13.02 -1.10 4.76
C LYS A 79 12.10 -1.82 5.75
N ASN A 80 10.89 -2.16 5.33
CA ASN A 80 9.84 -2.60 6.26
C ASN A 80 9.60 -4.12 6.29
N GLY A 81 10.02 -4.85 5.25
CA GLY A 81 9.97 -6.31 5.17
C GLY A 81 8.53 -6.86 5.11
N TYR A 82 7.91 -6.85 3.93
CA TYR A 82 6.54 -7.34 3.74
C TYR A 82 6.49 -8.79 3.26
N ASP A 83 5.55 -9.56 3.82
CA ASP A 83 5.26 -10.93 3.38
C ASP A 83 4.36 -10.95 2.14
N THR A 84 3.47 -9.96 2.03
CA THR A 84 2.47 -9.87 0.97
C THR A 84 2.33 -8.44 0.48
N ALA A 85 2.13 -8.27 -0.82
CA ALA A 85 1.75 -7.00 -1.43
C ALA A 85 0.47 -7.22 -2.22
N TYR A 86 -0.52 -6.35 -2.01
CA TYR A 86 -1.79 -6.37 -2.72
C TYR A 86 -1.94 -5.06 -3.51
N PHE A 87 -2.16 -5.17 -4.81
CA PHE A 87 -2.34 -4.05 -5.71
C PHE A 87 -3.72 -4.10 -6.35
N ASN A 88 -4.65 -3.25 -5.92
CA ASN A 88 -5.92 -3.14 -6.62
C ASN A 88 -5.75 -2.31 -7.89
N ILE A 89 -5.43 -2.97 -9.01
CA ILE A 89 -5.17 -2.30 -10.28
C ILE A 89 -5.95 -2.98 -11.42
N SER A 90 -6.61 -2.18 -12.25
CA SER A 90 -7.38 -2.66 -13.41
C SER A 90 -6.64 -2.47 -14.74
N THR A 91 -5.43 -1.91 -14.72
CA THR A 91 -4.66 -1.59 -15.93
C THR A 91 -3.17 -1.90 -15.76
N ALA A 92 -2.54 -2.38 -16.83
CA ALA A 92 -1.13 -2.75 -16.85
C ALA A 92 -0.17 -1.55 -16.68
N ILE A 93 -0.64 -0.31 -16.92
CA ILE A 93 0.18 0.89 -16.72
C ILE A 93 0.63 1.06 -15.25
N CYS A 94 -0.11 0.47 -14.31
CA CYS A 94 0.21 0.45 -12.89
C CYS A 94 1.27 -0.60 -12.49
N TYR A 95 1.93 -1.25 -13.44
CA TYR A 95 2.95 -2.29 -13.19
C TYR A 95 4.12 -1.90 -12.25
N PRO A 96 4.54 -0.63 -12.06
CA PRO A 96 5.70 -0.34 -11.22
C PRO A 96 5.57 -0.88 -9.78
N GLY A 97 4.35 -0.88 -9.22
CA GLY A 97 4.07 -1.44 -7.90
C GLY A 97 4.28 -2.95 -7.82
N PRO A 98 3.53 -3.76 -8.58
CA PRO A 98 3.73 -5.21 -8.62
C PRO A 98 5.16 -5.61 -8.99
N LYS A 99 5.78 -4.92 -9.95
CA LYS A 99 7.17 -5.17 -10.33
C LYS A 99 8.13 -4.92 -9.18
N ALA A 100 8.00 -3.79 -8.46
CA ALA A 100 8.80 -3.52 -7.28
C ALA A 100 8.61 -4.59 -6.20
N ALA A 101 7.38 -5.06 -5.99
CA ALA A 101 7.13 -6.12 -5.02
C ALA A 101 7.82 -7.44 -5.37
N HIS A 102 7.75 -7.86 -6.64
CA HIS A 102 8.47 -9.04 -7.11
C HIS A 102 9.99 -8.88 -7.00
N ASP A 103 10.54 -7.80 -7.56
CA ASP A 103 12.00 -7.57 -7.63
C ASP A 103 12.62 -7.36 -6.24
N CYS A 104 11.85 -6.86 -5.28
CA CYS A 104 12.29 -6.56 -3.93
C CYS A 104 11.88 -7.63 -2.89
N GLY A 105 11.49 -8.83 -3.35
CA GLY A 105 11.48 -10.05 -2.54
C GLY A 105 10.20 -10.33 -1.75
N VAL A 106 9.07 -9.70 -2.11
CA VAL A 106 7.78 -10.01 -1.49
C VAL A 106 7.34 -11.41 -1.91
N LYS A 107 7.06 -12.29 -0.93
CA LYS A 107 6.75 -13.70 -1.17
C LYS A 107 5.44 -13.92 -1.92
N LYS A 108 4.44 -13.07 -1.67
CA LYS A 108 3.12 -13.15 -2.31
C LYS A 108 2.70 -11.79 -2.85
N VAL A 109 2.53 -11.72 -4.16
CA VAL A 109 1.99 -10.53 -4.84
C VAL A 109 0.60 -10.87 -5.36
N ILE A 110 -0.39 -10.05 -5.01
CA ILE A 110 -1.79 -10.18 -5.42
C ILE A 110 -2.14 -8.94 -6.24
N ILE A 111 -2.79 -9.13 -7.38
CA ILE A 111 -3.24 -8.11 -8.32
C ILE A 111 -4.74 -8.28 -8.52
#